data_AF-A0A6G0AGE7-F1
#
_entry.id   AF-A0A6G0AGE7-F1
#
_cell.length_a   1.000
_cell.length_b   1.000
_cell.length_c   1.000
_cell.angle_alpha   90.00
_cell.angle_beta   90.00
_cell.angle_gamma   90.00
#
_symmetry.space_group_name_H-M   'P 1'
#
loop_
_entity.id
_entity.type
_entity.pdbx_description
1 polymer ?
#
loop_
_entity_poly.entity_id
_entity_poly.type
_entity_poly.pdbx_seq_one_letter_code
_entity_poly.pdbx_strand_id
1 'polypeptide(L)'
;MTDLNINSEIKVTEKARNEILRIMQSNNIPENYGLRVGVKGGGCSGLTYTLNFDGVEKPGDTIIESERIKLFIDGKSLFYLMGTQLDFSDGLNGRGFVFNNPNAAKTCGCGESFGV
;
A
#
# COMPACT_ATOMS: atom_id res chain seq x y z
N MET A 1 -1.28 -25.01 -20.77
CA MET A 1 -0.08 -24.77 -19.94
C MET A 1 -0.46 -23.64 -19.00
N THR A 2 -0.62 -23.96 -17.73
CA THR A 2 -1.16 -23.07 -16.72
C THR A 2 -0.12 -22.00 -16.44
N ASP A 3 -0.35 -20.78 -16.92
CA ASP A 3 0.41 -19.60 -16.50
C ASP A 3 0.19 -19.45 -15.00
N LEU A 4 1.13 -19.97 -14.22
CA LEU A 4 1.31 -19.61 -12.82
C LEU A 4 1.73 -18.15 -12.81
N ASN A 5 0.75 -17.25 -12.95
CA ASN A 5 0.88 -15.83 -12.66
C ASN A 5 1.09 -15.71 -11.15
N ILE A 6 2.31 -15.95 -10.70
CA ILE A 6 2.79 -15.52 -9.39
C ILE A 6 2.85 -13.99 -9.48
N ASN A 7 1.72 -13.32 -9.26
CA ASN A 7 1.65 -11.85 -9.17
C ASN A 7 2.42 -11.40 -7.93
N SER A 8 3.74 -11.27 -8.08
CA SER A 8 4.66 -10.76 -7.05
C SER A 8 4.65 -9.23 -6.99
N GLU A 9 3.93 -8.59 -7.91
CA GLU A 9 3.88 -7.15 -8.08
C GLU A 9 2.86 -6.51 -7.13
N ILE A 10 3.27 -5.40 -6.51
CA ILE A 10 2.41 -4.58 -5.67
C ILE A 10 1.59 -3.70 -6.60
N LYS A 11 0.27 -3.81 -6.50
CA LYS A 11 -0.66 -3.13 -7.41
C LYS A 11 -1.43 -2.04 -6.68
N VAL A 12 -1.78 -0.99 -7.42
CA VAL A 12 -2.68 0.06 -6.93
C VAL A 12 -3.88 0.10 -7.85
N THR A 13 -5.08 0.06 -7.28
CA THR A 13 -6.31 0.18 -8.07
C THR A 13 -6.49 1.61 -8.58
N GLU A 14 -7.30 1.77 -9.62
CA GLU A 14 -7.67 3.09 -10.12
C GLU A 14 -8.31 3.98 -9.04
N LYS A 15 -9.16 3.40 -8.19
CA LYS A 15 -9.80 4.13 -7.09
C LYS A 15 -8.77 4.67 -6.10
N ALA A 16 -7.84 3.82 -5.66
CA ALA A 16 -6.77 4.23 -4.77
C ALA A 16 -5.89 5.29 -5.41
N ARG A 17 -5.49 5.11 -6.67
CA ARG A 17 -4.70 6.10 -7.41
C ARG A 17 -5.41 7.46 -7.47
N ASN A 18 -6.69 7.48 -7.84
CA ASN A 18 -7.46 8.71 -7.95
C ASN A 18 -7.58 9.42 -6.60
N GLU A 19 -7.81 8.68 -5.51
CA GLU A 19 -7.85 9.29 -4.18
C GLU A 19 -6.46 9.79 -3.73
N ILE A 20 -5.38 9.07 -4.02
CA ILE A 20 -4.00 9.52 -3.73
C ILE A 20 -3.75 10.87 -4.41
N LEU A 21 -4.03 10.96 -5.72
CA LEU A 21 -3.89 12.19 -6.50
C LEU A 21 -4.75 13.33 -5.93
N ARG A 22 -5.99 13.02 -5.53
CA ARG A 22 -6.88 13.99 -4.90
C ARG A 22 -6.35 14.49 -3.57
N ILE A 23 -5.81 13.61 -2.72
CA ILE A 23 -5.18 13.96 -1.44
C ILE A 23 -3.95 14.84 -1.69
N MET A 24 -3.11 14.50 -2.67
CA MET A 24 -1.95 15.32 -3.04
C MET A 24 -2.38 16.73 -3.47
N GLN A 25 -3.36 16.84 -4.37
CA GLN A 25 -3.89 18.13 -4.81
C GLN A 25 -4.50 18.93 -3.66
N SER A 26 -5.32 18.29 -2.82
CA SER A 26 -6.01 18.98 -1.71
C SER A 26 -5.04 19.49 -0.64
N ASN A 27 -3.92 18.80 -0.44
CA ASN A 27 -2.90 19.16 0.53
C ASN A 27 -1.72 19.94 -0.08
N ASN A 28 -1.81 20.36 -1.35
CA ASN A 28 -0.75 21.05 -2.08
C ASN A 28 0.60 20.30 -2.04
N ILE A 29 0.54 18.96 -2.10
CA ILE A 29 1.72 18.11 -2.16
C ILE A 29 2.29 18.21 -3.59
N PRO A 30 3.59 18.52 -3.74
CA PRO A 30 4.21 18.64 -5.06
C PRO A 30 4.11 17.36 -5.90
N GLU A 31 4.00 17.49 -7.22
CA GLU A 31 3.84 16.35 -8.15
C GLU A 31 5.04 15.41 -8.19
N ASN A 32 6.22 15.88 -7.75
CA ASN A 32 7.42 15.05 -7.65
C ASN A 32 7.42 14.13 -6.42
N TYR A 33 6.42 14.22 -5.55
CA TYR A 33 6.29 13.33 -4.40
C TYR A 33 5.69 11.99 -4.82
N GLY A 34 6.10 10.95 -4.10
CA GLY A 34 5.53 9.62 -4.19
C GLY A 34 4.86 9.21 -2.89
N LEU A 35 4.01 8.20 -2.97
CA LEU A 35 3.41 7.55 -1.81
C LEU A 35 4.39 6.49 -1.27
N ARG A 36 4.90 6.74 -0.08
CA ARG A 36 5.65 5.75 0.69
C ARG A 36 4.70 4.78 1.37
N VAL A 37 4.83 3.49 1.01
CA VAL A 37 4.05 2.39 1.57
C VAL A 37 4.98 1.50 2.36
N GLY A 38 4.65 1.23 3.62
CA GLY A 38 5.46 0.37 4.48
C GLY A 38 4.65 -0.35 5.54
N VAL A 39 5.29 -1.27 6.25
CA VAL A 39 4.73 -1.93 7.44
C VAL A 39 5.56 -1.56 8.66
N LYS A 40 4.88 -1.32 9.78
CA LYS A 40 5.50 -1.09 11.10
C LYS A 40 4.99 -2.10 12.11
N GLY A 41 5.78 -2.37 13.14
CA GLY A 41 5.33 -3.14 14.29
C GLY A 41 4.20 -2.40 15.04
N GLY A 42 3.11 -3.10 15.34
CA GLY A 42 1.94 -2.56 16.05
C GLY A 42 0.62 -3.19 15.63
N GLY A 43 -0.45 -2.99 16.40
CA GLY A 43 -1.78 -3.57 16.14
C GLY A 43 -2.00 -4.93 16.82
N CYS A 44 -3.23 -5.44 16.77
CA CYS A 44 -3.64 -6.68 17.45
C CYS A 44 -2.89 -7.92 16.92
N SER A 45 -2.43 -7.84 15.67
CA SER A 45 -1.71 -8.92 15.00
C SER A 45 -0.21 -8.63 14.81
N GLY A 46 0.31 -7.57 15.43
CA GLY A 46 1.75 -7.28 15.47
C GLY A 46 2.31 -6.44 14.32
N LEU A 47 1.60 -6.29 13.20
CA LEU A 47 1.97 -5.39 12.09
C LEU A 47 0.83 -4.45 11.69
N THR A 48 1.20 -3.22 11.30
CA THR A 48 0.30 -2.16 10.82
C THR A 48 0.85 -1.53 9.53
N TYR A 49 -0.01 -1.29 8.53
CA TYR A 49 0.39 -0.58 7.32
C TYR A 49 0.59 0.92 7.56
N THR A 50 1.47 1.51 6.78
CA THR A 50 1.78 2.94 6.83
C THR A 50 1.77 3.53 5.43
N LEU A 51 1.19 4.72 5.32
CA LEU A 51 1.11 5.52 4.11
C LEU A 51 1.63 6.91 4.45
N ASN A 52 2.62 7.39 3.71
CA ASN A 52 3.14 8.74 3.85
C ASN A 52 3.48 9.30 2.47
N PHE A 53 3.44 10.62 2.29
CA PHE A 53 3.97 11.25 1.08
C PHE A 53 5.41 11.65 1.31
N ASP A 54 6.29 11.30 0.38
CA ASP A 54 7.72 11.59 0.46
C ASP A 54 8.20 12.18 -0.87
N GLY A 55 9.05 13.19 -0.80
CA GLY A 55 9.60 13.88 -1.97
C GLY A 55 10.91 13.28 -2.46
N VAL A 56 11.50 12.37 -1.68
CA VAL A 56 12.83 11.83 -1.90
C VAL A 56 12.82 10.31 -1.70
N GLU A 57 13.36 9.61 -2.68
CA GLU A 57 13.69 8.19 -2.57
C GLU A 57 14.78 7.97 -1.52
N LYS A 58 14.61 6.98 -0.66
CA LYS A 58 15.60 6.62 0.37
C LYS A 58 16.47 5.47 -0.10
N PRO A 59 17.72 5.38 0.39
CA PRO A 59 18.58 4.25 0.09
C PRO A 59 17.92 2.92 0.48
N GLY A 60 17.81 1.99 -0.47
CA GLY A 60 17.16 0.69 -0.26
C GLY A 60 15.64 0.70 -0.46
N ASP A 61 15.07 1.80 -0.98
CA ASP A 61 13.70 1.80 -1.47
C ASP A 61 13.60 1.05 -2.80
N THR A 62 12.53 0.26 -2.91
CA THR A 62 12.00 -0.20 -4.19
C THR A 62 11.01 0.84 -4.69
N ILE A 63 11.23 1.30 -5.91
CA ILE A 63 10.38 2.29 -6.58
C ILE A 63 9.48 1.54 -7.54
N ILE A 64 8.17 1.74 -7.38
CA ILE A 64 7.16 1.21 -8.30
C ILE A 64 6.44 2.39 -8.92
N GLU A 65 6.54 2.51 -10.24
CA GLU A 65 5.81 3.51 -11.00
C GLU A 65 4.45 2.92 -11.38
N SER A 66 3.38 3.48 -10.81
CA SER A 66 2.01 3.07 -11.09
C SER A 66 1.29 4.22 -11.80
N GLU A 67 1.37 4.21 -13.12
CA GLU A 67 0.81 5.23 -14.01
C GLU A 67 1.24 6.67 -13.64
N ARG A 68 0.43 7.37 -12.85
CA ARG A 68 0.60 8.79 -12.47
C ARG A 68 1.08 8.98 -11.04
N ILE A 69 1.41 7.91 -10.34
CA ILE A 69 1.93 7.96 -8.97
C ILE A 69 3.21 7.14 -8.86
N LYS A 70 4.11 7.59 -7.99
CA LYS A 70 5.30 6.84 -7.59
C LYS A 70 5.07 6.23 -6.22
N LEU A 71 5.47 4.98 -6.05
CA LEU A 71 5.43 4.29 -4.77
C LEU A 71 6.86 4.07 -4.27
N PHE A 72 7.10 4.40 -3.02
CA PHE A 72 8.37 4.13 -2.34
C PHE A 72 8.15 3.07 -1.28
N ILE A 73 8.87 1.96 -1.37
CA ILE A 73 8.71 0.83 -0.45
C ILE A 73 10.07 0.46 0.09
N ASP A 74 10.26 0.57 1.40
CA ASP A 74 11.54 0.18 2.01
C ASP A 74 11.75 -1.34 1.87
N GLY A 75 13.00 -1.76 1.75
CA GLY A 75 13.33 -3.17 1.51
C GLY A 75 12.79 -4.16 2.55
N LYS A 76 12.58 -3.74 3.81
CA LYS A 76 11.97 -4.63 4.82
C LYS A 76 10.48 -4.81 4.54
N SER A 77 9.79 -3.71 4.25
CA SER A 77 8.36 -3.72 3.93
C SER A 77 8.03 -4.42 2.63
N LEU A 78 8.94 -4.39 1.65
CA LEU A 78 8.75 -5.06 0.36
C LEU A 78 8.35 -6.52 0.55
N PHE A 79 9.05 -7.26 1.40
CA PHE A 79 8.77 -8.68 1.64
C PHE A 79 7.35 -8.93 2.16
N TYR A 80 6.85 -8.05 3.03
CA TYR A 80 5.50 -8.15 3.56
C TYR A 80 4.43 -7.72 2.55
N LEU A 81 4.78 -6.79 1.67
CA LEU A 81 3.85 -6.19 0.72
C LEU A 81 3.80 -6.92 -0.62
N MET A 82 4.72 -7.83 -0.95
CA MET A 82 4.73 -8.55 -2.23
C MET A 82 3.35 -9.17 -2.56
N GLY A 83 2.84 -8.89 -3.76
CA GLY A 83 1.51 -9.33 -4.20
C GLY A 83 0.32 -8.62 -3.54
N THR A 84 0.56 -7.59 -2.72
CA THR A 84 -0.50 -6.77 -2.13
C THR A 84 -1.11 -5.85 -3.18
N GLN A 85 -2.44 -5.74 -3.13
CA GLN A 85 -3.17 -4.72 -3.87
C GLN A 85 -3.67 -3.63 -2.91
N LEU A 86 -3.23 -2.40 -3.15
CA LEU A 86 -3.75 -1.20 -2.50
C LEU A 86 -5.01 -0.73 -3.23
N ASP A 87 -6.12 -0.72 -2.51
CA ASP A 87 -7.41 -0.23 -2.96
C ASP A 87 -7.91 0.91 -2.05
N PHE A 88 -8.99 1.57 -2.46
CA PHE A 88 -9.66 2.58 -1.68
C PHE A 88 -11.15 2.30 -1.63
N SER A 89 -11.67 2.16 -0.41
CA SER A 89 -13.08 1.98 -0.16
C SER A 89 -13.70 3.32 0.25
N ASP A 90 -14.79 3.67 -0.41
CA ASP A 90 -15.68 4.79 -0.08
C ASP A 90 -17.07 4.31 0.37
N GLY A 91 -17.18 3.03 0.71
CA GLY A 91 -18.44 2.37 1.05
C GLY A 91 -18.98 2.71 2.44
N LEU A 92 -20.15 2.15 2.75
CA LEU A 92 -20.88 2.37 4.01
C LEU A 92 -20.08 1.96 5.27
N ASN A 93 -19.13 1.03 5.12
CA ASN A 93 -18.30 0.52 6.22
C ASN A 93 -17.13 1.43 6.57
N GLY A 94 -16.99 2.58 5.89
CA GLY A 94 -15.96 3.56 6.15
C GLY A 94 -15.17 3.91 4.90
N ARG A 95 -14.68 5.15 4.89
CA ARG A 95 -13.79 5.66 3.85
C ARG A 95 -12.34 5.39 4.27
N GLY A 96 -11.56 4.71 3.43
CA GLY A 96 -10.15 4.48 3.72
C GLY A 96 -9.44 3.61 2.71
N PHE A 97 -8.11 3.58 2.84
CA PHE A 97 -7.26 2.68 2.07
C PHE A 97 -7.39 1.26 2.59
N VAL A 98 -7.52 0.31 1.66
CA VAL A 98 -7.67 -1.12 1.93
C VAL A 98 -6.50 -1.86 1.31
N PHE A 99 -5.84 -2.70 2.12
CA PHE A 99 -4.70 -3.50 1.70
C PHE A 99 -5.15 -4.96 1.54
N ASN A 100 -5.25 -5.42 0.30
CA ASN A 100 -5.54 -6.81 -0.01
C ASN A 100 -4.21 -7.55 -0.15
N ASN A 101 -3.68 -8.06 0.97
CA ASN A 101 -2.40 -8.74 1.01
C ASN A 101 -2.59 -10.27 1.09
N PRO A 102 -2.19 -11.05 0.08
CA PRO A 102 -2.34 -12.50 0.09
C PRO A 102 -1.45 -13.20 1.13
N ASN A 103 -0.34 -12.57 1.55
CA ASN A 103 0.59 -13.13 2.55
C ASN A 103 0.12 -12.89 3.98
N ALA A 104 -0.90 -12.06 4.15
CA ALA A 104 -1.33 -11.62 5.43
C ALA A 104 -2.33 -12.63 5.97
N ALA A 105 -1.87 -13.51 6.87
CA ALA A 105 -2.70 -14.55 7.44
C ALA A 105 -3.92 -13.90 8.13
N LYS A 106 -5.12 -14.35 7.77
CA LYS A 106 -6.37 -13.92 8.40
C LYS A 106 -6.30 -14.25 9.89
N THR A 107 -6.00 -13.28 10.74
CA THR A 107 -6.06 -13.46 12.18
C THR A 107 -6.98 -12.42 12.83
N CYS A 108 -8.01 -12.95 13.49
CA CYS A 108 -9.00 -12.33 14.38
C CYS A 108 -10.11 -11.46 13.76
N GLY A 109 -11.34 -11.94 13.94
CA GLY A 109 -12.63 -11.42 13.47
C GLY A 109 -13.09 -10.07 14.05
N CYS A 110 -12.18 -9.10 14.19
CA CYS A 110 -12.50 -7.70 14.49
C CYS A 110 -12.11 -6.73 13.37
N GLY A 111 -11.46 -7.21 12.29
CA GLY A 111 -11.34 -6.46 11.03
C GLY A 111 -10.16 -5.50 10.88
N GLU A 112 -9.24 -5.42 11.85
CA GLU A 112 -8.22 -4.34 11.86
C GLU A 112 -6.75 -4.80 11.99
N SER A 113 -6.37 -6.07 11.76
CA SER A 113 -4.94 -6.45 11.86
C SER A 113 -4.56 -7.75 11.13
N PHE A 114 -3.28 -7.87 10.74
CA PHE A 114 -2.67 -9.04 10.08
C PHE A 114 -1.47 -9.57 10.85
N GLY A 115 -1.41 -10.90 11.06
CA GLY A 115 -0.37 -11.59 11.84
C GLY A 115 0.50 -12.47 10.95
N VAL A 116 1.79 -12.53 11.30
CA VAL A 116 2.77 -13.46 10.69
C VAL A 116 2.68 -14.85 11.32
#